data_AF-A0A968BTX9-F1
#
_entry.id   AF-A0A968BTX9-F1
#
_cell.length_a   1.000
_cell.length_b   1.000
_cell.length_c   1.000
_cell.angle_alpha   90.00
_cell.angle_beta   90.00
_cell.angle_gamma   90.00
#
_symmetry.space_group_name_H-M   'P 1'
#
loop_
_entity.id
_entity.type
_entity.pdbx_description
1 polymer ?
#
loop_
_entity_poly.entity_id
_entity_poly.type
_entity_poly.pdbx_seq_one_letter_code
_entity_poly.pdbx_strand_id
1 'polypeptide(L)'
;MRYAYKCKQCDLRFDEEFPLGQAPEKVACGVCMGGQARRVFTVPPVHYRGTGWSGAAHGVPDMDEREKLPGPLEFGDLLEE
;
A
#
# COMPACT_ATOMS: atom_id res chain seq x y z
N MET A 1 9.28 17.88 -10.82
CA MET A 1 8.46 17.03 -9.91
C MET A 1 9.24 15.75 -9.67
N ARG A 2 9.27 15.25 -8.44
CA ARG A 2 9.99 14.02 -8.10
C ARG A 2 9.10 12.80 -8.34
N TYR A 3 9.65 11.79 -8.96
CA TYR A 3 9.01 10.51 -9.22
C TYR A 3 9.88 9.40 -8.66
N ALA A 4 9.25 8.49 -7.92
CA ALA A 4 9.94 7.33 -7.35
C ALA A 4 10.08 6.22 -8.40
N TYR A 5 11.24 5.58 -8.43
CA TYR A 5 11.54 4.41 -9.25
C TYR A 5 12.07 3.27 -8.40
N LYS A 6 11.83 2.03 -8.85
CA LYS A 6 12.38 0.82 -8.26
C LYS A 6 13.01 -0.06 -9.32
N CYS A 7 14.27 -0.42 -9.12
CA CYS A 7 14.95 -1.37 -9.99
C CYS A 7 14.42 -2.79 -9.79
N LYS A 8 14.25 -3.54 -10.89
CA LYS A 8 13.83 -4.95 -10.84
C LYS A 8 14.94 -5.93 -10.46
N GLN A 9 16.20 -5.55 -10.60
CA GLN A 9 17.33 -6.46 -10.41
C GLN A 9 17.95 -6.34 -9.02
N CYS A 10 18.18 -5.12 -8.54
CA CYS A 10 18.82 -4.86 -7.26
C CYS A 10 17.86 -4.30 -6.19
N ASP A 11 16.56 -4.21 -6.50
CA ASP A 11 15.51 -3.65 -5.63
C ASP A 11 15.71 -2.22 -5.12
N LEU A 12 16.77 -1.53 -5.58
CA LEU A 12 17.07 -0.15 -5.22
C LEU A 12 15.89 0.77 -5.55
N ARG A 13 15.51 1.59 -4.57
CA ARG A 13 14.55 2.67 -4.72
C ARG A 13 15.28 4.00 -4.78
N PHE A 14 14.90 4.84 -5.72
CA PHE A 14 15.47 6.17 -5.91
C PHE A 14 14.45 7.12 -6.52
N ASP A 15 14.69 8.42 -6.37
CA ASP A 15 13.83 9.47 -6.89
C ASP A 15 14.54 10.21 -8.03
N GLU A 16 13.79 10.51 -9.09
CA GLU A 16 14.27 11.35 -10.19
C GLU A 16 13.32 12.51 -10.49
N GLU A 17 13.90 13.60 -10.98
CA GLU A 17 13.19 14.83 -11.27
C GLU A 17 12.85 14.93 -12.75
N PHE A 18 11.55 14.98 -13.05
CA PHE A 18 11.06 15.22 -14.40
C PHE A 18 10.03 16.37 -14.39
N PRO A 19 9.81 17.02 -15.54
CA PRO A 19 8.66 17.91 -15.71
C PRO A 19 7.34 17.17 -15.45
N LEU A 20 6.29 17.93 -15.11
CA LEU A 20 4.97 17.36 -14.87
C LEU A 20 4.48 16.63 -16.14
N GLY A 21 4.07 15.37 -16.00
CA GLY A 21 3.56 14.56 -17.11
C GLY A 21 4.61 14.02 -18.10
N GLN A 22 5.88 14.35 -17.92
CA GLN A 22 6.96 13.93 -18.83
C GLN A 22 7.83 12.78 -18.27
N ALA A 23 7.50 12.26 -17.09
CA ALA A 23 8.25 11.18 -16.47
C ALA A 23 8.06 9.86 -17.24
N PRO A 24 9.14 9.23 -17.73
CA PRO A 24 9.06 7.95 -18.44
C PRO A 24 8.67 6.80 -17.49
N GLU A 25 8.00 5.77 -18.00
CA GLU A 25 7.63 4.61 -17.17
C GLU A 25 8.83 3.77 -16.72
N LYS A 26 9.91 3.82 -17.50
CA LYS A 26 11.13 3.03 -17.32
C LYS A 26 12.35 3.94 -17.39
N VAL A 27 13.28 3.74 -16.47
CA VAL A 27 14.58 4.43 -16.43
C VAL A 27 15.70 3.43 -16.18
N ALA A 28 16.94 3.81 -16.48
CA ALA A 28 18.11 2.98 -16.22
C ALA A 28 18.53 3.10 -14.74
N CYS A 29 18.87 1.97 -14.15
CA CYS A 29 19.47 1.88 -12.82
C CYS A 29 20.94 2.34 -12.87
N GLY A 30 21.31 3.31 -12.04
CA GLY A 30 22.71 3.78 -11.95
C GLY A 30 23.66 2.86 -11.18
N VAL A 31 23.12 1.88 -10.42
CA VAL A 31 23.92 1.02 -9.51
C VAL A 31 24.16 -0.37 -10.09
N CYS A 32 23.20 -0.87 -10.85
CA CYS A 32 23.25 -2.17 -11.50
C CYS A 32 23.38 -1.94 -13.00
N MET A 33 24.25 -2.70 -13.69
CA MET A 33 24.71 -2.56 -15.08
C MET A 33 23.65 -2.16 -16.15
N GLY A 34 23.03 -0.99 -16.03
CA GLY A 34 21.89 -0.55 -16.86
C GLY A 34 20.56 -1.26 -16.59
N GLY A 35 20.35 -1.84 -15.40
CA GLY A 35 19.12 -2.55 -15.07
C GLY A 35 17.85 -1.70 -15.23
N GLN A 36 16.74 -2.29 -15.68
CA GLN A 36 15.50 -1.52 -15.91
C GLN A 36 14.76 -1.25 -14.58
N ALA A 37 14.63 0.02 -14.23
CA ALA A 37 13.81 0.49 -13.12
C ALA A 37 12.44 0.96 -13.62
N ARG A 38 11.39 0.72 -12.82
CA ARG A 38 10.01 1.11 -13.12
C ARG A 38 9.51 2.16 -12.15
N ARG A 39 8.64 3.06 -12.64
CA ARG A 39 7.99 4.06 -11.79
C ARG A 39 7.13 3.38 -10.73
N VAL A 40 7.29 3.82 -9.48
CA VAL A 40 6.50 3.36 -8.34
C VAL A 40 5.56 4.48 -7.93
N PHE A 41 4.27 4.18 -7.94
CA PHE A 41 3.28 5.01 -7.29
C PHE A 41 3.08 4.53 -5.88
N THR A 42 3.42 5.37 -4.91
CA THR A 42 3.07 5.16 -3.52
C THR A 42 1.82 5.98 -3.20
N VAL A 43 0.80 5.32 -2.69
CA VAL A 43 -0.38 6.00 -2.14
C VAL A 43 0.08 6.70 -0.86
N PRO A 44 -0.24 7.99 -0.66
CA PRO A 44 0.09 8.64 0.60
C PRO A 44 -0.55 7.87 1.76
N PRO A 45 0.12 7.76 2.92
CA PRO A 45 -0.46 7.11 4.07
C PRO A 45 -1.74 7.85 4.47
N VAL A 46 -2.87 7.14 4.46
CA VAL A 46 -4.14 7.68 4.95
C VAL A 46 -4.11 7.61 6.46
N HIS A 47 -3.89 8.76 7.10
CA HIS A 47 -4.05 8.88 8.54
C HIS A 47 -5.55 9.04 8.86
N TYR A 48 -6.21 7.94 9.22
CA TYR A 48 -7.57 7.98 9.72
C TYR A 48 -7.58 8.60 11.13
N ARG A 49 -8.03 9.85 11.24
CA ARG A 49 -8.36 10.48 12.52
C ARG A 49 -9.81 10.15 12.82
N GLY A 50 -10.05 9.11 13.62
CA GLY A 50 -11.40 8.69 13.99
C GLY A 50 -12.20 9.78 14.72
N THR A 51 -13.51 9.66 14.55
CA THR A 51 -14.66 10.33 15.20
C THR A 51 -15.02 11.76 14.76
N GLY A 52 -15.88 11.84 13.74
CA GLY A 52 -16.78 12.95 13.48
C GLY A 52 -18.13 12.43 12.97
N TRP A 53 -19.18 12.66 13.77
CA TRP A 53 -20.59 12.20 13.67
C TRP A 53 -20.88 10.76 14.10
N SER A 54 -20.89 10.52 15.42
CA SER A 54 -21.63 9.42 16.02
C SER A 54 -23.13 9.67 15.92
N GLY A 55 -23.78 9.11 14.91
CA GLY A 55 -25.21 8.89 14.91
C GLY A 55 -25.54 7.73 15.85
N ALA A 56 -25.64 7.99 17.15
CA ALA A 56 -26.10 7.01 18.12
C ALA A 56 -26.88 7.72 19.24
N ALA A 57 -28.06 8.24 18.89
CA ALA A 57 -29.12 8.26 19.88
C ALA A 57 -29.66 6.82 19.95
N HIS A 58 -29.80 6.30 21.17
CA HIS A 58 -30.31 4.98 21.56
C HIS A 58 -29.28 3.84 21.63
N GLY A 59 -28.57 3.81 22.77
CA GLY A 59 -28.20 2.59 23.50
C GLY A 59 -27.06 1.75 22.94
N VAL A 60 -25.83 2.01 23.41
CA VAL A 60 -24.75 1.03 23.29
C VAL A 60 -24.81 0.07 24.50
N PRO A 61 -24.92 -1.26 24.31
CA PRO A 61 -24.68 -2.20 25.39
C PRO A 61 -23.18 -2.29 25.71
N ASP A 62 -22.92 -2.62 26.97
CA ASP A 62 -21.62 -2.70 27.64
C ASP A 62 -20.61 -3.61 26.90
N MET A 63 -19.37 -3.14 26.78
CA MET A 63 -18.32 -3.73 25.95
C MET A 63 -17.46 -4.72 26.77
N ASP A 64 -17.99 -5.90 27.10
CA ASP A 64 -17.26 -6.98 27.80
C ASP A 64 -17.09 -8.27 26.98
N GLU A 65 -17.16 -8.22 25.64
CA GLU A 65 -16.96 -9.41 24.78
C GLU A 65 -15.83 -9.22 23.75
N ARG A 66 -14.64 -8.94 24.25
CA ARG A 66 -13.41 -8.83 23.44
C ARG A 66 -12.68 -10.16 23.26
N GLU A 67 -13.41 -11.28 23.22
CA GLU A 67 -12.87 -12.63 23.01
C GLU A 67 -13.67 -13.44 21.99
N LYS A 68 -13.77 -12.97 20.74
CA LYS A 68 -13.79 -13.86 19.57
C LYS A 68 -13.61 -13.11 18.26
N LEU A 69 -12.36 -12.86 17.89
CA LEU A 69 -12.04 -12.75 16.46
C LEU A 69 -11.71 -14.17 15.98
N PRO A 70 -12.44 -14.74 14.99
CA PRO A 70 -11.99 -15.98 14.38
C PRO A 70 -10.61 -15.75 13.76
N GLY A 71 -9.69 -16.69 13.99
CA GLY A 71 -8.34 -16.65 13.45
C GLY A 71 -8.30 -16.55 11.92
N PRO A 72 -7.12 -16.30 11.33
CA PRO A 72 -6.98 -16.15 9.89
C PRO A 72 -7.52 -17.39 9.15
N LEU A 73 -8.36 -17.15 8.14
CA LEU A 73 -8.92 -18.18 7.28
C LEU A 73 -7.79 -18.80 6.45
N GLU A 74 -7.47 -20.07 6.71
CA GLU A 74 -6.55 -20.86 5.90
C GLU A 74 -7.23 -21.18 4.55
N PHE A 75 -6.54 -20.94 3.43
CA PHE A 75 -7.00 -21.17 2.06
C PHE A 75 -7.01 -22.66 1.69
N GLY A 76 -7.70 -23.50 2.47
CA GLY A 76 -7.66 -24.97 2.35
C GLY A 76 -8.92 -25.65 1.80
N ASP A 77 -10.11 -25.04 1.93
CA ASP A 77 -11.38 -25.75 1.68
C ASP A 77 -12.08 -25.29 0.39
N LEU A 78 -11.41 -25.45 -0.76
CA LEU A 78 -12.03 -25.17 -2.06
C LEU A 78 -11.62 -26.20 -3.12
N LEU A 79 -11.79 -27.48 -2.79
CA LEU A 79 -11.88 -28.62 -3.72
C LEU A 79 -12.63 -29.76 -3.03
N GLU A 80 -13.53 -30.40 -3.77
CA GLU A 80 -14.51 -31.46 -3.40
C GLU A 80 -15.83 -30.88 -2.83
N GLU A 81 -17.00 -31.01 -3.45
CA GLU A 81 -17.54 -31.91 -4.50
C GLU A 81 -18.41 -31.15 -5.52
#